data_AF-A0A962SK58-F1
#
_entry.id   AF-A0A962SK58-F1
#
_cell.length_a   1.000
_cell.length_b   1.000
_cell.length_c   1.000
_cell.angle_alpha   90.00
_cell.angle_beta   90.00
_cell.angle_gamma   90.00
#
_symmetry.space_group_name_H-M   'P 1'
#
loop_
_entity.id
_entity.type
_entity.pdbx_description
1 polymer ?
#
loop_
_entity_poly.entity_id
_entity_poly.type
_entity_poly.pdbx_seq_one_letter_code
_entity_poly.pdbx_strand_id
1 'polypeptide(L)' 'MPAYTTQDIRNIALVGQSGAGKTTLAEAILYRAGAIQNQGTIERGDTVCD' A
#
# COMPACT_ATOMS: atom_id res chain seq x y z
N MET A 1 25.07 -5.58 -0.08
CA MET A 1 24.36 -5.61 1.22
C MET A 1 23.22 -4.60 1.14
N PRO A 2 22.01 -4.91 1.65
CA PRO A 2 20.93 -3.94 1.69
C PRO A 2 21.36 -2.70 2.47
N ALA A 3 20.93 -1.51 2.02
CA ALA A 3 21.33 -0.22 2.62
C ALA A 3 20.54 0.15 3.90
N TYR A 4 19.95 -0.84 4.57
CA TYR A 4 19.10 -0.64 5.74
C TYR A 4 19.39 -1.66 6.85
N THR A 5 19.16 -1.26 8.09
CA THR A 5 19.28 -2.07 9.28
C THR A 5 17.92 -2.66 9.67
N THR A 6 17.92 -3.65 10.58
CA THR A 6 16.67 -4.19 11.14
C THR A 6 15.81 -3.11 11.78
N GLN A 7 16.43 -2.09 12.39
CA GLN A 7 15.76 -0.96 13.03
C GLN A 7 15.07 -0.02 12.02
N ASP A 8 15.39 -0.11 10.73
CA ASP A 8 14.75 0.67 9.67
C ASP A 8 13.48 0.00 9.13
N ILE A 9 13.25 -1.29 9.43
CA ILE A 9 12.09 -2.05 8.97
C ILE A 9 10.83 -1.60 9.72
N ARG A 10 9.74 -1.39 8.98
CA ARG A 10 8.41 -1.07 9.53
C ARG A 10 7.39 -2.07 8.98
N ASN A 11 6.96 -3.00 9.83
CA ASN A 11 5.89 -3.95 9.51
C ASN A 11 4.54 -3.30 9.82
N ILE A 12 3.67 -3.19 8.84
CA ILE A 12 2.37 -2.54 8.95
C ILE A 12 1.30 -3.49 8.42
N ALA A 13 0.15 -3.54 9.09
CA ALA A 13 -1.05 -4.25 8.63
C ALA A 13 -2.25 -3.31 8.65
N LEU A 14 -3.05 -3.32 7.57
CA LEU A 14 -4.30 -2.58 7.49
C LEU A 14 -5.45 -3.53 7.83
N VAL A 15 -6.19 -3.23 8.91
CA VAL A 15 -7.27 -4.09 9.41
C VAL A 15 -8.54 -3.26 9.61
N GLY A 16 -9.68 -3.85 9.25
CA GLY A 16 -10.98 -3.18 9.28
C GLY A 16 -12.01 -3.98 8.49
N GLN A 17 -13.29 -3.69 8.71
CA GLN A 17 -14.41 -4.37 8.03
C GLN A 17 -14.34 -4.20 6.50
N SER A 18 -15.14 -5.01 5.78
CA SER A 18 -15.30 -4.84 4.33
C SER A 18 -15.78 -3.41 4.03
N GLY A 19 -15.25 -2.80 2.97
CA GLY A 19 -15.59 -1.41 2.60
C GLY A 19 -14.92 -0.32 3.44
N ALA A 20 -14.12 -0.64 4.47
CA ALA A 20 -13.43 0.36 5.32
C ALA A 20 -12.28 1.13 4.60
N GLY A 21 -12.09 0.95 3.30
CA GLY A 21 -11.08 1.68 2.52
C GLY A 21 -9.64 1.16 2.63
N LYS A 22 -9.42 -0.06 3.13
CA LYS A 22 -8.07 -0.66 3.30
C LYS A 22 -7.26 -0.66 2.01
N THR A 23 -7.85 -1.18 0.93
CA THR A 23 -7.22 -1.25 -0.39
C THR A 23 -6.92 0.15 -0.94
N THR A 24 -7.87 1.07 -0.85
CA THR A 24 -7.70 2.46 -1.27
C THR A 24 -6.57 3.17 -0.51
N LEU A 25 -6.44 2.92 0.79
CA LEU A 25 -5.36 3.46 1.61
C LEU A 25 -4.00 2.85 1.24
N ALA A 26 -3.93 1.54 0.97
CA ALA A 26 -2.71 0.89 0.51
C ALA A 26 -2.21 1.51 -0.80
N GLU A 27 -3.10 1.72 -1.77
CA GLU A 27 -2.79 2.40 -3.04
C GLU A 27 -2.24 3.82 -2.82
N ALA A 28 -2.88 4.58 -1.93
CA ALA A 28 -2.43 5.94 -1.62
C ALA A 28 -1.02 5.95 -1.00
N ILE A 29 -0.73 5.01 -0.08
CA ILE A 29 0.58 4.87 0.56
C ILE A 29 1.64 4.51 -0.49
N LEU A 30 1.37 3.52 -1.34
CA LEU A 30 2.31 3.07 -2.37
C LEU A 30 2.61 4.17 -3.38
N TYR A 31 1.58 4.91 -3.81
CA TYR A 31 1.75 6.05 -4.71
C TYR A 31 2.57 7.17 -4.06
N ARG A 32 2.26 7.53 -2.81
CA ARG A 32 3.00 8.57 -2.06
C ARG A 32 4.43 8.17 -1.74
N ALA A 33 4.70 6.89 -1.52
CA ALA A 33 6.04 6.35 -1.32
C ALA A 33 6.85 6.26 -2.64
N GLY A 34 6.23 6.55 -3.79
CA GLY A 34 6.85 6.41 -5.11
C GLY A 34 7.07 4.95 -5.53
N ALA A 35 6.44 3.99 -4.85
CA ALA A 35 6.54 2.56 -5.16
C ALA A 35 5.75 2.19 -6.43
N ILE A 36 4.70 2.96 -6.75
CA ILE A 36 3.92 2.84 -7.99
C ILE A 36 3.80 4.20 -8.68
N GLN A 37 3.71 4.19 -10.01
CA GLN A 37 3.62 5.41 -10.83
C GLN A 37 2.21 6.01 -10.86
N ASN A 38 1.18 5.18 -10.74
CA ASN A 38 -0.22 5.59 -10.79
C ASN A 38 -0.97 4.95 -9.62
N GLN A 39 -1.94 5.67 -9.05
CA GLN A 39 -2.80 5.14 -8.00
C GLN A 39 -3.97 4.35 -8.64
N GLY A 40 -4.04 3.06 -8.34
CA GLY A 40 -5.14 2.19 -8.75
C GLY A 40 -6.44 2.50 -7.99
N THR A 41 -7.54 1.96 -8.50
CA THR A 41 -8.88 2.09 -7.93
C THR A 41 -9.58 0.74 -7.90
N ILE A 42 -10.40 0.50 -6.88
CA ILE A 42 -11.12 -0.76 -6.72
C ILE A 42 -12.10 -0.95 -7.89
N GLU A 43 -12.74 0.12 -8.37
CA GLU A 43 -13.71 0.08 -9.45
C GLU A 43 -13.11 -0.36 -10.79
N ARG A 44 -11.83 -0.06 -11.03
CA ARG A 44 -11.12 -0.47 -12.24
C ARG A 44 -10.46 -1.85 -12.11
N GLY A 45 -10.32 -2.37 -10.90
CA GLY A 45 -9.59 -3.63 -10.66
C GLY A 45 -8.12 -3.54 -11.09
N ASP A 46 -7.49 -2.38 -10.84
CA ASP A 46 -6.09 -2.11 -11.13
C ASP A 46 -5.28 -1.75 -9.87
N THR A 47 -5.74 -2.18 -8.69
CA THR A 47 -5.02 -1.97 -7.44
C THR A 47 -3.91 -3.02 -7.27
N VAL A 48 -2.87 -2.67 -6.52
CA VAL A 48 -1.78 -3.61 -6.18
C VAL A 48 -2.26 -4.74 -5.27
N CYS A 49 -3.39 -4.57 -4.59
CA CYS A 49 -3.95 -5.53 -3.63
C CYS A 49 -5.16 -6.32 -4.16
N ASP A 50 -5.39 -6.31 -5.49
CA ASP A 50 -6.44 -7.12 -6.13
C ASP A 50 -6.09 -8.63 -6.18
#